data_AF-A0A6M5Z0F7-F1
#
_entry.id   AF-A0A6M5Z0F7-F1
#
_cell.length_a   1.000
_cell.length_b   1.000
_cell.length_c   1.000
_cell.angle_alpha   90.00
_cell.angle_beta   90.00
_cell.angle_gamma   90.00
#
_symmetry.space_group_name_H-M   'P 1'
#
loop_
_entity.id
_entity.type
_entity.pdbx_description
1 polymer ?
#
loop_
_entity_poly.entity_id
_entity_poly.type
_entity_poly.pdbx_seq_one_letter_code
_entity_poly.pdbx_strand_id
1 'polypeptide(L)'
;MAITTHTDWRTCTDPAALVERLGDTLTDGERLLILTGYIRPMWTLPVMDRIGVRAAMDRVERAAYGLLDGNVMDGATEVLEVILADMRSVDFPENNESLGVGLCHEVVRWARTRSKFGETLEWVVEQVRQYLLYRPAPPPSYVPSPHELPWDWFARIEMPGHPSVWMQCYQVAQRLMAEAIREVMPSPYARIAVERDWLDEAMVHSATGMFEAGNFDSVEQLGERFEERGCYDTDILIHCSQEERHCRGCWLVDEVTAMRHRLRCF
;
A
#
# COMPACT_ATOMS: atom_id res chain seq x y z
N MET A 1 5.03 -2.19 -20.86
CA MET A 1 4.31 -3.24 -21.63
C MET A 1 2.85 -2.87 -21.63
N ALA A 2 2.13 -2.95 -22.75
CA ALA A 2 0.70 -2.61 -22.76
C ALA A 2 -0.12 -3.67 -22.01
N ILE A 3 -0.98 -3.26 -21.08
CA ILE A 3 -1.83 -4.16 -20.30
C ILE A 3 -3.15 -4.39 -21.04
N THR A 4 -3.32 -5.55 -21.65
CA THR A 4 -4.47 -5.83 -22.54
C THR A 4 -5.35 -6.99 -22.08
N THR A 5 -4.86 -7.79 -21.13
CA THR A 5 -5.56 -8.97 -20.60
C THR A 5 -5.55 -9.02 -19.08
N HIS A 6 -6.40 -9.90 -18.53
CA HIS A 6 -6.41 -10.23 -17.10
C HIS A 6 -5.06 -10.77 -16.61
N THR A 7 -4.38 -11.58 -17.44
CA THR A 7 -3.05 -12.12 -17.14
C THR A 7 -1.99 -11.02 -17.16
N ASP A 8 -2.06 -10.08 -18.11
CA ASP A 8 -1.14 -8.94 -18.15
C ASP A 8 -1.27 -8.12 -16.85
N TRP A 9 -2.49 -7.86 -16.40
CA TRP A 9 -2.76 -7.14 -15.15
C TRP A 9 -2.11 -7.80 -13.93
N ARG A 10 -2.30 -9.12 -13.79
CA ARG A 10 -1.81 -9.90 -12.64
C ARG A 10 -0.30 -10.06 -12.62
N THR A 11 0.35 -10.12 -13.77
CA THR A 11 1.79 -10.40 -13.88
C THR A 11 2.64 -9.16 -14.09
N CYS A 12 2.03 -8.01 -14.40
CA CYS A 12 2.76 -6.77 -14.61
C CYS A 12 3.44 -6.29 -13.33
N THR A 13 4.72 -5.97 -13.45
CA THR A 13 5.53 -5.40 -12.37
C THR A 13 5.83 -3.91 -12.58
N ASP A 14 5.31 -3.32 -13.66
CA ASP A 14 5.53 -1.92 -14.03
C ASP A 14 4.33 -1.08 -13.58
N PRO A 15 4.46 -0.28 -12.51
CA PRO A 15 3.35 0.49 -11.97
C PRO A 15 2.87 1.57 -12.93
N ALA A 16 3.75 2.12 -13.78
CA ALA A 16 3.35 3.13 -14.76
C ALA A 16 2.38 2.53 -15.79
N ALA A 17 2.65 1.31 -16.26
CA ALA A 17 1.77 0.60 -17.19
C ALA A 17 0.40 0.26 -16.57
N LEU A 18 0.36 -0.09 -15.27
CA LEU A 18 -0.91 -0.32 -14.55
C LEU A 18 -1.73 0.96 -14.41
N VAL A 19 -1.10 2.07 -14.04
CA VAL A 19 -1.76 3.38 -13.90
C VAL A 19 -2.22 3.91 -15.25
N GLU A 20 -1.40 3.78 -16.30
CA GLU A 20 -1.80 4.11 -17.66
C GLU A 20 -3.05 3.32 -18.08
N ARG A 21 -3.11 2.03 -17.72
CA ARG A 21 -4.26 1.19 -18.04
C ARG A 21 -5.54 1.63 -17.33
N LEU A 22 -5.43 2.04 -16.07
CA LEU A 22 -6.56 2.55 -15.28
C LEU A 22 -6.99 3.93 -15.76
N GLY A 23 -6.04 4.79 -16.16
CA GLY A 23 -6.30 6.13 -16.65
C GLY A 23 -7.14 6.96 -15.68
N ASP A 24 -8.17 7.63 -16.20
CA ASP A 24 -9.05 8.52 -15.43
C ASP A 24 -10.06 7.78 -14.52
N THR A 25 -10.04 6.43 -14.50
CA THR A 25 -10.93 5.66 -13.61
C THR A 25 -10.52 5.75 -12.15
N LEU A 26 -9.26 6.09 -11.88
CA LEU A 26 -8.78 6.34 -10.53
C LEU A 26 -9.37 7.63 -9.97
N THR A 27 -9.96 7.51 -8.80
CA THR A 27 -10.35 8.60 -7.92
C THR A 27 -9.14 9.08 -7.12
N ASP A 28 -9.23 10.29 -6.55
CA ASP A 28 -8.15 10.80 -5.69
C ASP A 28 -8.02 10.00 -4.38
N GLY A 29 -9.12 9.42 -3.89
CA GLY A 29 -9.10 8.53 -2.73
C GLY A 29 -8.33 7.24 -3.02
N GLU A 30 -8.57 6.61 -4.16
CA GLU A 30 -7.82 5.41 -4.59
C GLU A 30 -6.34 5.73 -4.81
N ARG A 31 -6.01 6.85 -5.47
CA ARG A 31 -4.62 7.29 -5.62
C ARG A 31 -3.93 7.50 -4.27
N LEU A 32 -4.63 8.08 -3.29
CA LEU A 32 -4.09 8.24 -1.94
C LEU A 32 -3.81 6.88 -1.29
N LEU A 33 -4.77 5.96 -1.35
CA LEU A 33 -4.65 4.64 -0.74
C LEU A 33 -3.57 3.77 -1.40
N ILE A 34 -3.35 3.92 -2.70
CA ILE A 34 -2.21 3.30 -3.40
C ILE A 34 -0.89 3.79 -2.79
N LEU A 35 -0.75 5.11 -2.59
CA LEU A 35 0.46 5.68 -2.01
C LEU A 35 0.68 5.26 -0.56
N THR A 36 -0.37 5.28 0.27
CA THR A 36 -0.28 4.88 1.69
C THR A 36 -0.02 3.38 1.83
N GLY A 37 -0.71 2.56 1.04
CA GLY A 37 -0.52 1.11 0.99
C GLY A 37 0.90 0.74 0.56
N TYR A 38 1.45 1.44 -0.43
CA TYR A 38 2.81 1.22 -0.90
C TYR A 38 3.88 1.45 0.17
N ILE A 39 3.73 2.49 1.00
CA ILE A 39 4.70 2.81 2.05
C ILE A 39 4.44 2.08 3.37
N ARG A 40 3.32 1.34 3.48
CA ARG A 40 2.93 0.56 4.65
C ARG A 40 4.04 -0.39 5.14
N PRO A 41 4.80 -1.10 4.28
CA PRO A 41 5.86 -1.98 4.75
C PRO A 41 7.00 -1.27 5.50
N MET A 42 7.13 0.05 5.37
CA MET A 42 8.12 0.85 6.10
C MET A 42 7.67 1.15 7.53
N TRP A 43 6.46 0.75 7.91
CA TRP A 43 5.97 0.85 9.28
C TRP A 43 6.77 0.03 10.29
N THR A 44 7.68 -0.85 9.89
CA THR A 44 8.59 -1.50 10.84
C THR A 44 9.76 -0.62 11.27
N LEU A 45 9.94 0.55 10.64
CA LEU A 45 10.99 1.49 11.03
C LEU A 45 10.70 2.08 12.41
N PRO A 46 11.70 2.16 13.32
CA PRO A 46 11.49 2.72 14.67
C PRO A 46 10.92 4.14 14.67
N VAL A 47 11.27 4.94 13.66
CA VAL A 47 10.75 6.30 13.50
C VAL A 47 9.23 6.36 13.33
N MET A 48 8.61 5.27 12.84
CA MET A 48 7.15 5.18 12.67
C MET A 48 6.43 5.06 14.01
N ASP A 49 7.12 4.63 15.05
CA ASP A 49 6.61 4.59 16.43
C ASP A 49 6.78 5.91 17.16
N ARG A 50 7.43 6.92 16.55
CA ARG A 50 7.39 8.28 17.08
C ARG A 50 5.96 8.75 17.13
N ILE A 51 5.62 9.37 18.26
CA ILE A 51 4.26 9.84 18.56
C ILE A 51 3.77 10.71 17.39
N GLY A 52 2.63 10.32 16.83
CA GLY A 52 1.94 11.09 15.80
C GLY A 52 2.10 10.59 14.38
N VAL A 53 3.17 9.87 14.00
CA VAL A 53 3.40 9.48 12.58
C VAL A 53 2.31 8.52 12.08
N ARG A 54 2.16 7.36 12.73
CA ARG A 54 1.09 6.39 12.38
C ARG A 54 -0.30 7.00 12.50
N ALA A 55 -0.52 7.81 13.54
CA ALA A 55 -1.81 8.46 13.75
C ALA A 55 -2.14 9.49 12.66
N ALA A 56 -1.13 10.21 12.15
CA ALA A 56 -1.30 11.11 11.01
C ALA A 56 -1.65 10.32 9.76
N MET A 57 -0.92 9.23 9.47
CA MET A 57 -1.20 8.39 8.30
C MET A 57 -2.55 7.67 8.39
N ASP A 58 -2.96 7.22 9.57
CA ASP A 58 -4.31 6.66 9.81
C ASP A 58 -5.41 7.66 9.44
N ARG A 59 -5.24 8.92 9.84
CA ARG A 59 -6.17 9.99 9.48
C ARG A 59 -6.15 10.26 7.98
N VAL A 60 -4.98 10.28 7.35
CA VAL A 60 -4.85 10.46 5.88
C VAL A 60 -5.60 9.35 5.14
N GLU A 61 -5.40 8.08 5.52
CA GLU A 61 -6.13 6.94 4.95
C GLU A 61 -7.64 7.08 5.13
N ARG A 62 -8.12 7.43 6.34
CA ARG A 62 -9.55 7.65 6.60
C ARG A 62 -10.14 8.84 5.85
N ALA A 63 -9.34 9.87 5.59
CA ALA A 63 -9.77 11.02 4.79
C ALA A 63 -10.00 10.63 3.31
N ALA A 64 -9.28 9.64 2.79
CA ALA A 64 -9.53 9.09 1.44
C ALA A 64 -10.98 8.58 1.27
N TYR A 65 -11.59 8.10 2.36
CA TYR A 65 -12.99 7.65 2.42
C TYR A 65 -13.99 8.74 2.81
N GLY A 66 -13.56 10.02 2.87
CA GLY A 66 -14.41 11.12 3.33
C GLY A 66 -14.97 10.90 4.74
N LEU A 67 -14.20 10.24 5.62
CA LEU A 67 -14.59 10.00 7.02
C LEU A 67 -14.12 11.12 7.97
N LEU A 68 -13.25 12.01 7.48
CA LEU A 68 -12.67 13.11 8.24
C LEU A 68 -12.75 14.41 7.44
N ASP A 69 -12.64 15.55 8.13
CA ASP A 69 -12.79 16.89 7.57
C ASP A 69 -11.51 17.44 6.88
N GLY A 70 -11.61 18.65 6.33
CA GLY A 70 -10.57 19.25 5.48
C GLY A 70 -9.24 19.59 6.16
N ASN A 71 -9.18 19.60 7.49
CA ASN A 71 -7.95 20.00 8.21
C ASN A 71 -6.99 18.83 8.46
N VAL A 72 -7.36 17.60 8.09
CA VAL A 72 -6.54 16.40 8.29
C VAL A 72 -5.16 16.55 7.67
N MET A 73 -5.08 17.07 6.44
CA MET A 73 -3.82 17.15 5.70
C MET A 73 -2.87 18.19 6.29
N ASP A 74 -3.39 19.30 6.77
CA ASP A 74 -2.58 20.34 7.41
C ASP A 74 -2.05 19.84 8.77
N GLY A 75 -2.89 19.19 9.57
CA GLY A 75 -2.44 18.58 10.83
C GLY A 75 -1.43 17.43 10.63
N ALA A 76 -1.61 16.62 9.59
CA ALA A 76 -0.63 15.59 9.23
C ALA A 76 0.70 16.20 8.76
N THR A 77 0.63 17.29 7.98
CA THR A 77 1.82 18.03 7.53
C THR A 77 2.60 18.57 8.74
N GLU A 78 1.93 19.24 9.68
CA GLU A 78 2.56 19.81 10.88
C GLU A 78 3.30 18.75 11.69
N VAL A 79 2.67 17.60 11.95
CA VAL A 79 3.30 16.48 12.69
C VAL A 79 4.57 16.00 11.97
N LEU A 80 4.51 15.80 10.66
CA LEU A 80 5.62 15.26 9.89
C LEU A 80 6.76 16.28 9.75
N GLU A 81 6.45 17.57 9.57
CA GLU A 81 7.45 18.65 9.49
C GLU A 81 8.21 18.81 10.81
N VAL A 82 7.51 18.76 11.95
CA VAL A 82 8.16 18.82 13.28
C VAL A 82 9.14 17.67 13.47
N ILE A 83 8.75 16.46 13.08
CA ILE A 83 9.62 15.27 13.20
C ILE A 83 10.81 15.38 12.25
N LEU A 84 10.60 15.80 10.99
CA LEU A 84 11.69 16.01 10.04
C LEU A 84 12.66 17.10 10.51
N ALA A 85 12.17 18.18 11.13
CA ALA A 85 13.01 19.24 11.68
C ALA A 85 13.86 18.74 12.86
N ASP A 86 13.26 17.97 13.77
CA ASP A 86 13.97 17.31 14.87
C ASP A 86 15.09 16.39 14.33
N MET A 87 14.79 15.58 13.31
CA MET A 87 15.78 14.68 12.70
C MET A 87 16.94 15.40 12.03
N ARG A 88 16.70 16.58 11.42
CA ARG A 88 17.78 17.41 10.83
C ARG A 88 18.64 18.11 11.89
N SER A 89 18.12 18.29 13.11
CA SER A 89 18.83 18.97 14.19
C SER A 89 19.83 18.06 14.91
N VAL A 90 19.70 16.75 14.72
CA VAL A 90 20.66 15.73 15.14
C VAL A 90 21.50 15.39 13.91
N ASP A 91 22.83 15.26 14.06
CA ASP A 91 23.72 14.76 12.99
C ASP A 91 23.45 13.26 12.72
N PHE A 92 22.23 12.93 12.31
CA PHE A 92 21.92 11.64 11.71
C PHE A 92 22.29 11.76 10.22
N PRO A 93 23.18 10.90 9.70
CA PRO A 93 23.33 10.78 8.26
C PRO A 93 21.96 10.47 7.64
N GLU A 94 21.73 10.87 6.38
CA GLU A 94 20.56 10.47 5.58
C GLU A 94 20.32 8.97 5.74
N ASN A 95 19.46 8.60 6.67
CA ASN A 95 19.23 7.22 7.08
C ASN A 95 17.79 6.85 6.76
N ASN A 96 17.55 5.55 6.73
CA ASN A 96 16.26 4.96 6.36
C ASN A 96 15.06 5.51 7.16
N GLU A 97 15.29 6.02 8.37
CA GLU A 97 14.25 6.63 9.19
C GLU A 97 13.76 7.96 8.60
N SER A 98 14.68 8.85 8.22
CA SER A 98 14.33 10.14 7.63
C SER A 98 13.57 9.97 6.31
N LEU A 99 13.92 8.94 5.56
CA LEU A 99 13.28 8.54 4.32
C LEU A 99 11.83 8.06 4.53
N GLY A 100 11.58 7.27 5.58
CA GLY A 100 10.23 6.85 5.93
C GLY A 100 9.31 8.04 6.23
N VAL A 101 9.77 9.00 7.05
CA VAL A 101 8.98 10.21 7.36
C VAL A 101 8.83 11.10 6.13
N GLY A 102 9.87 11.22 5.31
CA GLY A 102 9.84 11.97 4.04
C GLY A 102 8.82 11.40 3.04
N LEU A 103 8.68 10.08 2.96
CA LEU A 103 7.66 9.41 2.16
C LEU A 103 6.25 9.72 2.67
N CYS A 104 6.00 9.59 3.99
CA CYS A 104 4.73 10.01 4.58
C CYS A 104 4.39 11.47 4.25
N HIS A 105 5.38 12.36 4.34
CA HIS A 105 5.22 13.77 4.03
C HIS A 105 4.87 13.99 2.55
N GLU A 106 5.52 13.27 1.64
CA GLU A 106 5.21 13.33 0.22
C GLU A 106 3.77 12.88 -0.09
N VAL A 107 3.28 11.84 0.58
CA VAL A 107 1.88 11.38 0.44
C VAL A 107 0.91 12.49 0.84
N VAL A 108 1.16 13.15 1.98
CA VAL A 108 0.34 14.28 2.43
C VAL A 108 0.46 15.47 1.47
N ARG A 109 1.66 15.75 0.96
CA ARG A 109 1.89 16.80 -0.06
C ARG A 109 1.09 16.52 -1.33
N TRP A 110 1.11 15.28 -1.82
CA TRP A 110 0.31 14.87 -2.97
C TRP A 110 -1.19 15.06 -2.69
N ALA A 111 -1.67 14.65 -1.52
CA ALA A 111 -3.07 14.80 -1.14
C ALA A 111 -3.53 16.28 -1.15
N ARG A 112 -2.66 17.21 -0.77
CA ARG A 112 -2.95 18.66 -0.77
C ARG A 112 -2.88 19.30 -2.15
N THR A 113 -1.91 18.88 -2.95
CA THR A 113 -1.57 19.57 -4.21
C THR A 113 -2.17 18.92 -5.45
N ARG A 114 -2.60 17.65 -5.34
CA ARG A 114 -3.03 16.82 -6.47
C ARG A 114 -2.04 16.87 -7.63
N SER A 115 -0.74 16.89 -7.32
CA SER A 115 0.29 16.86 -8.35
C SER A 115 0.14 15.61 -9.21
N LYS A 116 0.70 15.64 -10.43
CA LYS A 116 0.59 14.53 -11.38
C LYS A 116 1.00 13.21 -10.73
N PHE A 117 0.05 12.29 -10.67
CA PHE A 117 0.20 11.04 -9.92
C PHE A 117 1.39 10.20 -10.41
N GLY A 118 1.61 10.11 -11.73
CA GLY A 118 2.75 9.40 -12.31
C GLY A 118 4.11 9.92 -11.84
N GLU A 119 4.29 11.24 -11.78
CA GLU A 119 5.54 11.86 -11.31
C GLU A 119 5.77 11.58 -9.81
N THR A 120 4.70 11.61 -9.00
CA THR A 120 4.76 11.23 -7.58
C THR A 120 5.11 9.75 -7.41
N LEU A 121 4.54 8.85 -8.22
CA LEU A 121 4.86 7.42 -8.17
C LEU A 121 6.32 7.14 -8.50
N GLU A 122 6.85 7.75 -9.56
CA GLU A 122 8.25 7.60 -9.95
C GLU A 122 9.18 8.04 -8.82
N TRP A 123 8.88 9.19 -8.20
CA TRP A 123 9.66 9.70 -7.08
C TRP A 123 9.60 8.77 -5.87
N VAL A 124 8.40 8.33 -5.48
CA VAL A 124 8.18 7.44 -4.33
C VAL A 124 8.85 6.07 -4.53
N VAL A 125 8.80 5.52 -5.76
CA VAL A 125 9.52 4.28 -6.12
C VAL A 125 11.03 4.47 -6.01
N GLU A 126 11.57 5.60 -6.46
CA GLU A 126 13.00 5.90 -6.33
C GLU A 126 13.43 6.04 -4.87
N GLN A 127 12.60 6.67 -4.02
CA GLN A 127 12.85 6.73 -2.59
C GLN A 127 12.86 5.34 -1.94
N VAL A 128 11.87 4.50 -2.23
CA VAL A 128 11.85 3.11 -1.72
C VAL A 128 13.04 2.32 -2.28
N ARG A 129 13.45 2.50 -3.54
CA ARG A 129 14.69 1.91 -4.07
C ARG A 129 15.91 2.30 -3.23
N GLN A 130 16.02 3.58 -2.84
CA GLN A 130 17.11 4.04 -1.97
C GLN A 130 17.04 3.39 -0.59
N TYR A 131 15.85 3.29 0.01
CA TYR A 131 15.65 2.56 1.26
C TYR A 131 16.18 1.12 1.16
N LEU A 132 15.79 0.42 0.10
CA LEU A 132 16.19 -0.96 -0.13
C LEU A 132 17.71 -1.11 -0.30
N LEU A 133 18.35 -0.15 -0.96
CA LEU A 133 19.80 -0.17 -1.19
C LEU A 133 20.61 0.01 0.11
N TYR A 134 20.11 0.83 1.04
CA TYR A 134 20.81 1.18 2.28
C TYR A 134 20.21 0.51 3.52
N ARG A 135 19.29 -0.46 3.35
CA ARG A 135 18.71 -1.22 4.46
C ARG A 135 19.77 -2.14 5.09
N PRO A 136 20.09 -1.99 6.38
CA PRO A 136 21.06 -2.88 7.04
C PRO A 136 20.50 -4.30 7.12
N ALA A 137 21.37 -5.31 6.98
CA ALA A 137 21.03 -6.72 7.21
C ALA A 137 20.43 -6.91 8.62
N PRO A 138 19.38 -7.74 8.78
CA PRO A 138 18.80 -7.95 10.08
C PRO A 138 19.75 -8.88 10.87
N PRO A 139 19.73 -8.85 12.22
CA PRO A 139 20.47 -9.84 12.98
C PRO A 139 19.94 -11.26 12.69
N PRO A 140 20.75 -12.33 12.79
CA PRO A 140 20.32 -13.70 12.49
C PRO A 140 19.12 -14.20 13.32
N SER A 141 18.87 -13.60 14.48
CA SER A 141 17.73 -13.90 15.36
C SER A 141 16.45 -13.12 15.01
N TYR A 142 16.49 -12.29 13.96
CA TYR A 142 15.37 -11.46 13.56
C TYR A 142 14.27 -12.28 12.92
N VAL A 143 13.07 -12.21 13.49
CA VAL A 143 11.86 -12.75 12.88
C VAL A 143 11.13 -11.57 12.23
N PRO A 144 11.08 -11.49 10.88
CA PRO A 144 10.39 -10.40 10.21
C PRO A 144 8.90 -10.42 10.56
N SER A 145 8.32 -9.25 10.77
CA SER A 145 6.87 -9.10 10.89
C SER A 145 6.22 -9.44 9.55
N PRO A 146 5.00 -10.04 9.53
CA PRO A 146 4.23 -10.25 8.30
C PRO A 146 4.05 -8.97 7.46
N HIS A 147 4.09 -7.80 8.10
CA HIS A 147 3.94 -6.50 7.42
C HIS A 147 5.25 -5.94 6.88
N GLU A 148 6.41 -6.47 7.28
CA GLU A 148 7.71 -5.96 6.83
C GLU A 148 8.07 -6.40 5.42
N LEU A 149 8.82 -5.58 4.67
CA LEU A 149 9.42 -6.03 3.41
C LEU A 149 10.23 -7.32 3.61
N PRO A 150 9.82 -8.45 2.98
CA PRO A 150 10.45 -9.74 3.17
C PRO A 150 11.92 -9.71 2.77
N TRP A 151 12.79 -10.33 3.58
CA TRP A 151 14.25 -10.33 3.40
C TRP A 151 14.73 -11.17 2.20
N ASP A 152 13.94 -12.16 1.79
CA ASP A 152 14.16 -13.00 0.61
C ASP A 152 14.13 -12.21 -0.70
N TRP A 153 13.45 -11.05 -0.73
CA TRP A 153 13.53 -10.10 -1.84
C TRP A 153 14.91 -9.44 -1.95
N PHE A 154 15.65 -9.35 -0.83
CA PHE A 154 17.02 -8.80 -0.77
C PHE A 154 18.09 -9.86 -1.00
N ALA A 155 17.87 -11.11 -0.56
CA ALA A 155 18.88 -12.17 -0.57
C ALA A 155 19.29 -12.68 -1.97
N ARG A 156 18.60 -12.26 -3.05
CA ARG A 156 18.91 -12.65 -4.44
C ARG A 156 19.90 -11.72 -5.16
N ILE A 157 20.45 -10.73 -4.46
CA ILE A 157 21.12 -9.58 -5.07
C ILE A 157 22.61 -9.81 -5.42
N GLU A 158 23.26 -10.83 -4.86
CA GLU A 158 24.69 -11.08 -5.09
C GLU A 158 24.94 -12.31 -5.99
N MET A 159 24.74 -12.17 -7.30
CA MET A 159 25.26 -13.14 -8.28
C MET A 159 25.86 -12.47 -9.53
N PRO A 160 27.07 -12.87 -9.96
CA PRO A 160 27.65 -12.42 -11.22
C PRO A 160 26.73 -12.78 -12.41
N GLY A 161 26.34 -11.77 -13.21
CA GLY A 161 25.43 -11.94 -14.36
C GLY A 161 23.98 -11.50 -14.12
N HIS A 162 23.64 -11.03 -12.92
CA HIS A 162 22.35 -10.40 -12.60
C HIS A 162 22.37 -8.88 -12.89
N PRO A 163 21.22 -8.18 -13.01
CA PRO A 163 21.17 -6.72 -13.04
C PRO A 163 21.94 -6.11 -11.86
N SER A 164 22.46 -4.89 -11.99
CA SER A 164 23.13 -4.22 -10.87
C SER A 164 22.24 -4.20 -9.63
N VAL A 165 22.83 -4.22 -8.42
CA VAL A 165 22.12 -4.08 -7.14
C VAL A 165 21.06 -2.98 -7.20
N TRP A 166 21.43 -1.85 -7.80
CA TRP A 166 20.53 -0.72 -8.07
C TRP A 166 19.26 -1.14 -8.84
N MET A 167 19.42 -1.86 -9.96
CA MET A 167 18.31 -2.29 -10.81
C MET A 167 17.43 -3.32 -10.10
N GLN A 168 18.03 -4.20 -9.29
CA GLN A 168 17.29 -5.18 -8.51
C GLN A 168 16.42 -4.50 -7.45
N CYS A 169 16.98 -3.56 -6.68
CA CYS A 169 16.21 -2.74 -5.74
C CYS A 169 15.08 -1.97 -6.45
N TYR A 170 15.31 -1.48 -7.66
CA TYR A 170 14.30 -0.73 -8.40
C TYR A 170 13.16 -1.63 -8.87
N GLN A 171 13.47 -2.82 -9.39
CA GLN A 171 12.48 -3.83 -9.76
C GLN A 171 11.67 -4.31 -8.55
N VAL A 172 12.28 -4.39 -7.36
CA VAL A 172 11.55 -4.66 -6.11
C VAL A 172 10.60 -3.51 -5.78
N ALA A 173 11.10 -2.28 -5.78
CA ALA A 173 10.30 -1.08 -5.52
C ALA A 173 9.10 -0.97 -6.48
N GLN A 174 9.30 -1.26 -7.77
CA GLN A 174 8.23 -1.28 -8.76
C GLN A 174 7.20 -2.39 -8.52
N ARG A 175 7.64 -3.61 -8.16
CA ARG A 175 6.75 -4.74 -7.84
C ARG A 175 5.84 -4.44 -6.66
N LEU A 176 6.39 -3.88 -5.59
CA LEU A 176 5.64 -3.46 -4.42
C LEU A 176 4.58 -2.41 -4.77
N MET A 177 4.87 -1.50 -5.72
CA MET A 177 3.90 -0.50 -6.17
C MET A 177 2.81 -1.15 -7.02
N ALA A 178 3.18 -2.10 -7.88
CA ALA A 178 2.23 -2.87 -8.66
C ALA A 178 1.28 -3.69 -7.76
N GLU A 179 1.79 -4.27 -6.67
CA GLU A 179 0.98 -4.92 -5.62
C GLU A 179 0.04 -3.92 -4.95
N ALA A 180 0.51 -2.75 -4.50
CA ALA A 180 -0.36 -1.73 -3.90
C ALA A 180 -1.45 -1.24 -4.87
N ILE A 181 -1.15 -1.12 -6.16
CA ILE A 181 -2.16 -0.79 -7.18
C ILE A 181 -3.21 -1.90 -7.29
N ARG A 182 -2.81 -3.17 -7.30
CA ARG A 182 -3.72 -4.32 -7.37
C ARG A 182 -4.50 -4.56 -6.08
N GLU A 183 -3.95 -4.17 -4.95
CA GLU A 183 -4.63 -4.19 -3.65
C GLU A 183 -5.78 -3.19 -3.65
N VAL A 184 -5.59 -2.00 -4.22
CA VAL A 184 -6.61 -0.96 -4.27
C VAL A 184 -7.56 -1.11 -5.46
N MET A 185 -7.08 -1.66 -6.57
CA MET A 185 -7.84 -1.77 -7.81
C MET A 185 -7.98 -3.23 -8.21
N PRO A 186 -9.21 -3.77 -8.27
CA PRO A 186 -9.41 -5.07 -8.87
C PRO A 186 -9.03 -5.01 -10.35
N SER A 187 -8.79 -6.17 -10.94
CA SER A 187 -8.50 -6.25 -12.37
C SER A 187 -9.61 -5.58 -13.20
N PRO A 188 -9.29 -4.66 -14.14
CA PRO A 188 -10.28 -4.01 -14.98
C PRO A 188 -10.94 -4.98 -15.98
N TYR A 189 -10.47 -6.23 -16.03
CA TYR A 189 -11.01 -7.31 -16.84
C TYR A 189 -11.85 -8.30 -16.03
N ALA A 190 -11.84 -8.18 -14.70
CA ALA A 190 -12.70 -8.95 -13.81
C ALA A 190 -14.00 -8.17 -13.56
N ARG A 191 -15.12 -8.89 -13.47
CA ARG A 191 -16.37 -8.33 -12.96
C ARG A 191 -16.51 -8.74 -11.51
N ILE A 192 -15.77 -8.07 -10.64
CA ILE A 192 -15.89 -8.30 -9.20
C ILE A 192 -17.24 -7.77 -8.75
N ALA A 193 -18.09 -8.68 -8.29
CA ALA A 193 -19.35 -8.36 -7.65
C ALA A 193 -19.51 -9.31 -6.46
N VAL A 194 -19.29 -8.79 -5.26
CA VAL A 194 -19.54 -9.54 -4.03
C VAL A 194 -21.06 -9.69 -3.88
N GLU A 195 -21.58 -10.90 -4.09
CA GLU A 195 -23.01 -11.16 -3.95
C GLU A 195 -23.43 -11.07 -2.49
N ARG A 196 -24.55 -10.38 -2.22
CA ARG A 196 -25.07 -10.22 -0.86
C ARG A 196 -25.38 -11.56 -0.18
N ASP A 197 -25.75 -12.57 -0.98
CA ASP A 197 -26.07 -13.90 -0.47
C ASP A 197 -24.83 -14.64 0.04
N TRP A 198 -23.62 -14.27 -0.41
CA TRP A 198 -22.38 -14.82 0.14
C TRP A 198 -22.08 -14.25 1.52
N LEU A 199 -22.47 -12.99 1.79
CA LEU A 199 -22.14 -12.29 3.02
C LEU A 199 -23.02 -12.71 4.19
N ASP A 200 -22.39 -13.05 5.32
CA ASP A 200 -23.04 -13.17 6.62
C ASP A 200 -22.61 -12.02 7.57
N GLU A 201 -23.29 -11.90 8.71
CA GLU A 201 -22.99 -10.87 9.70
C GLU A 201 -21.55 -10.97 10.24
N ALA A 202 -20.99 -12.18 10.35
CA ALA A 202 -19.65 -12.41 10.84
C ALA A 202 -18.58 -11.93 9.84
N MET A 203 -18.79 -12.13 8.54
CA MET A 203 -17.92 -11.61 7.48
C MET A 203 -17.89 -10.09 7.48
N VAL A 204 -19.07 -9.45 7.53
CA VAL A 204 -19.17 -7.98 7.56
C VAL A 204 -18.55 -7.43 8.84
N HIS A 205 -18.80 -8.05 9.99
CA HIS A 205 -18.21 -7.65 11.27
C HIS A 205 -16.68 -7.78 11.25
N SER A 206 -16.16 -8.90 10.74
CA SER A 206 -14.72 -9.16 10.61
C SER A 206 -14.06 -8.13 9.71
N ALA A 207 -14.58 -7.92 8.50
CA ALA A 207 -14.06 -6.95 7.53
C ALA A 207 -14.13 -5.50 8.07
N THR A 208 -15.20 -5.14 8.78
CA THR A 208 -15.31 -3.83 9.45
C THR A 208 -14.26 -3.68 10.55
N GLY A 209 -14.03 -4.72 11.35
CA GLY A 209 -12.99 -4.74 12.37
C GLY A 209 -11.60 -4.53 11.77
N MET A 210 -11.30 -5.19 10.64
CA MET A 210 -10.04 -5.01 9.91
C MET A 210 -9.85 -3.57 9.44
N PHE A 211 -10.88 -3.00 8.81
CA PHE A 211 -10.88 -1.62 8.34
C PHE A 211 -10.61 -0.61 9.47
N GLU A 212 -11.35 -0.75 10.58
CA GLU A 212 -11.24 0.16 11.72
C GLU A 212 -9.87 0.05 12.40
N ALA A 213 -9.38 -1.17 12.61
CA ALA A 213 -8.08 -1.41 13.23
C ALA A 213 -6.90 -1.10 12.28
N GLY A 214 -7.12 -1.10 10.97
CA GLY A 214 -6.05 -1.05 9.97
C GLY A 214 -5.15 -2.30 9.99
N ASN A 215 -5.69 -3.44 10.45
CA ASN A 215 -5.04 -4.76 10.46
C ASN A 215 -5.88 -5.71 9.61
N PHE A 216 -5.26 -6.34 8.61
CA PHE A 216 -5.91 -7.18 7.61
C PHE A 216 -5.41 -8.63 7.62
N ASP A 217 -4.85 -9.09 8.74
CA ASP A 217 -4.31 -10.46 8.91
C ASP A 217 -5.39 -11.54 8.74
N SER A 218 -6.67 -11.17 8.76
CA SER A 218 -7.80 -12.07 8.68
C SER A 218 -8.47 -12.18 7.30
N VAL A 219 -7.86 -11.62 6.26
CA VAL A 219 -8.43 -11.71 4.89
C VAL A 219 -8.43 -13.14 4.35
N GLU A 220 -7.45 -13.98 4.71
CA GLU A 220 -7.47 -15.41 4.35
C GLU A 220 -8.72 -16.11 4.90
N GLN A 221 -9.10 -15.83 6.15
CA GLN A 221 -10.32 -16.40 6.74
C GLN A 221 -11.61 -15.86 6.09
N LEU A 222 -11.58 -14.65 5.50
CA LEU A 222 -12.69 -14.21 4.64
C LEU A 222 -12.79 -15.08 3.39
N GLY A 223 -11.66 -15.49 2.80
CA GLY A 223 -11.60 -16.40 1.65
C GLY A 223 -12.23 -17.75 1.94
N GLU A 224 -11.83 -18.38 3.05
CA GLU A 224 -12.44 -19.65 3.51
C GLU A 224 -13.96 -19.52 3.64
N ARG A 225 -14.42 -18.42 4.25
CA ARG A 225 -15.85 -18.17 4.42
C ARG A 225 -16.55 -17.90 3.08
N PHE A 226 -15.94 -17.20 2.15
CA PHE A 226 -16.49 -17.04 0.79
C PHE A 226 -16.71 -18.41 0.12
N GLU A 227 -15.74 -19.32 0.20
CA GLU A 227 -15.88 -20.68 -0.37
C GLU A 227 -17.02 -21.47 0.30
N GLU A 228 -17.11 -21.45 1.64
CA GLU A 228 -18.19 -22.09 2.41
C GLU A 228 -19.58 -21.57 2.01
N ARG A 229 -19.66 -20.32 1.57
CA ARG A 229 -20.89 -19.63 1.15
C ARG A 229 -21.19 -19.80 -0.35
N GLY A 230 -20.37 -20.57 -1.08
CA GLY A 230 -20.58 -20.92 -2.48
C GLY A 230 -20.01 -19.91 -3.48
N CYS A 231 -19.08 -19.05 -3.06
CA CYS A 231 -18.32 -18.21 -3.98
C CYS A 231 -17.35 -19.07 -4.81
N TYR A 232 -17.46 -18.97 -6.14
CA TYR A 232 -16.53 -19.60 -7.10
C TYR A 232 -15.80 -18.56 -7.95
N ASP A 233 -15.86 -17.28 -7.58
CA ASP A 233 -15.13 -16.22 -8.25
C ASP A 233 -13.63 -16.38 -7.97
N THR A 234 -12.88 -16.74 -9.01
CA THR A 234 -11.46 -17.04 -8.86
C THR A 234 -10.64 -15.82 -8.46
N ASP A 235 -11.07 -14.60 -8.80
CA ASP A 235 -10.30 -13.40 -8.46
C ASP A 235 -10.47 -13.04 -6.99
N ILE A 236 -11.67 -13.22 -6.42
CA ILE A 236 -11.91 -13.10 -4.98
C ILE A 236 -11.09 -14.12 -4.21
N LEU A 237 -11.20 -15.41 -4.57
CA LEU A 237 -10.51 -16.48 -3.84
C LEU A 237 -9.00 -16.37 -3.94
N ILE A 238 -8.48 -16.05 -5.13
CA ILE A 238 -7.05 -15.83 -5.31
C ILE A 238 -6.61 -14.66 -4.46
N HIS A 239 -7.32 -13.53 -4.47
CA HIS A 239 -6.94 -12.37 -3.66
C HIS A 239 -6.89 -12.68 -2.17
N CYS A 240 -7.86 -13.44 -1.64
CA CYS A 240 -7.83 -13.89 -0.24
C CYS A 240 -6.66 -14.83 0.08
N SER A 241 -6.26 -15.66 -0.89
CA SER A 241 -5.17 -16.63 -0.72
C SER A 241 -3.78 -16.08 -1.02
N GLN A 242 -3.71 -14.85 -1.57
CA GLN A 242 -2.44 -14.23 -1.91
C GLN A 242 -1.72 -13.79 -0.64
N GLU A 243 -0.40 -14.01 -0.60
CA GLU A 243 0.48 -13.39 0.40
C GLU A 243 0.65 -11.86 0.16
N GLU A 244 -0.18 -11.26 -0.70
CA GLU A 244 -0.19 -9.83 -0.94
C GLU A 244 -0.60 -9.09 0.34
N ARG A 245 -0.01 -7.91 0.55
CA ARG A 245 -0.20 -7.17 1.79
C ARG A 245 -1.46 -6.35 1.74
N HIS A 246 -2.50 -6.89 2.37
CA HIS A 246 -3.75 -6.17 2.55
C HIS A 246 -3.58 -4.92 3.43
N CYS A 247 -4.18 -3.83 2.99
CA CYS A 247 -4.17 -2.56 3.67
C CYS A 247 -5.49 -1.81 3.46
N ARG A 248 -5.65 -0.63 4.08
CA ARG A 248 -6.82 0.22 3.76
C ARG A 248 -6.78 0.56 2.28
N GLY A 249 -7.90 0.30 1.62
CA GLY A 249 -8.05 0.36 0.16
C GLY A 249 -8.21 -1.01 -0.48
N CYS A 250 -7.94 -2.10 0.26
CA CYS A 250 -8.22 -3.48 -0.15
C CYS A 250 -9.58 -3.55 -0.84
N TRP A 251 -9.58 -3.77 -2.15
CA TRP A 251 -10.82 -3.69 -2.92
C TRP A 251 -11.86 -4.70 -2.43
N LEU A 252 -11.44 -5.88 -1.95
CA LEU A 252 -12.38 -6.88 -1.46
C LEU A 252 -13.00 -6.47 -0.13
N VAL A 253 -12.18 -6.02 0.83
CA VAL A 253 -12.69 -5.54 2.14
C VAL A 253 -13.57 -4.30 1.95
N ASP A 254 -13.19 -3.39 1.04
CA ASP A 254 -13.99 -2.22 0.69
C ASP A 254 -15.35 -2.59 0.07
N GLU A 255 -15.45 -3.68 -0.69
CA GLU A 255 -16.73 -4.20 -1.19
C GLU A 255 -17.56 -4.82 -0.05
N VAL A 256 -16.96 -5.66 0.82
CA VAL A 256 -17.66 -6.29 1.95
C VAL A 256 -18.19 -5.27 2.95
N THR A 257 -17.41 -4.23 3.25
CA THR A 257 -17.79 -3.14 4.17
C THR A 257 -18.60 -2.04 3.49
N ALA A 258 -18.81 -2.15 2.17
CA ALA A 258 -19.31 -1.11 1.31
C ALA A 258 -18.51 0.21 1.38
N MET A 259 -17.26 0.24 1.86
CA MET A 259 -16.46 1.48 1.87
C MET A 259 -16.08 1.99 0.48
N ARG A 260 -16.09 1.11 -0.55
CA ARG A 260 -15.66 1.47 -1.91
C ARG A 260 -16.37 2.70 -2.49
N HIS A 261 -17.68 2.85 -2.25
CA HIS A 261 -18.44 3.97 -2.79
C HIS A 261 -18.02 5.33 -2.22
N ARG A 262 -17.30 5.36 -1.09
CA ARG A 262 -16.85 6.58 -0.45
C ARG A 262 -15.59 7.19 -1.05
N LEU A 263 -14.82 6.42 -1.83
CA LEU A 263 -13.58 6.88 -2.48
C LEU A 263 -13.81 7.84 -3.66
N ARG A 264 -15.08 8.04 -4.07
CA ARG A 264 -15.45 8.76 -5.29
C ARG A 264 -15.17 10.27 -5.28
N CYS A 265 -15.05 10.87 -4.09
CA CYS A 265 -14.82 12.31 -3.93
C CYS A 265 -13.86 12.54 -2.76
N PHE A 266 -12.58 12.76 -3.06
CA PHE A 266 -11.54 13.14 -2.11
C PHE A 266 -10.82 14.39 -2.60
#